data_AF-A0A6A8AM79-F1
#
_entry.id   AF-A0A6A8AM79-F1
#
_cell.length_a   1.000
_cell.length_b   1.000
_cell.length_c   1.000
_cell.angle_alpha   90.00
_cell.angle_beta   90.00
_cell.angle_gamma   90.00
#
_symmetry.space_group_name_H-M   'P 1'
#
loop_
_entity.id
_entity.type
_entity.pdbx_description
1 polymer ?
#
loop_
_entity_poly.entity_id
_entity_poly.type
_entity_poly.pdbx_seq_one_letter_code
_entity_poly.pdbx_strand_id
1 'polypeptide(L)'
;MTLSQFFQSCSTLPDVIKTYESEEAYREEFVQMFTSQQARKVSKVVYAFVCEKNIPRVMGESNIIYIGRTKQCLGERYWPFPVYYYIELPVIECYGPVSFAYLVMDTTEALKEAERDLLKDYYELHMELPPKNAQGYGAWGALPNEL
;
A
#
# COMPACT_ATOMS: atom_id res chain seq x y z
N MET A 1 5.79 11.93 9.72
CA MET A 1 5.51 12.28 8.30
C MET A 1 4.02 12.13 8.05
N THR A 2 3.38 13.10 7.40
CA THR A 2 1.94 13.02 7.04
C THR A 2 1.75 12.38 5.66
N LEU A 3 0.52 11.93 5.36
CA LEU A 3 0.12 11.43 4.04
C LEU A 3 0.39 12.47 2.95
N SER A 4 0.07 13.75 3.22
CA SER A 4 0.32 14.83 2.27
C SER A 4 1.81 14.97 1.95
N GLN A 5 2.68 14.93 2.97
CA GLN A 5 4.14 14.96 2.78
C GLN A 5 4.65 13.74 1.99
N PHE A 6 4.10 12.55 2.28
CA PHE A 6 4.43 11.33 1.55
C PHE A 6 4.09 11.45 0.07
N PHE A 7 2.85 11.84 -0.28
CA PHE A 7 2.42 11.94 -1.68
C PHE A 7 3.10 13.07 -2.47
N GLN A 8 3.57 14.11 -1.79
CA GLN A 8 4.38 15.16 -2.43
C GLN A 8 5.80 14.70 -2.80
N SER A 9 6.30 13.66 -2.13
CA SER A 9 7.70 13.22 -2.25
C SER A 9 7.86 11.81 -2.82
N CYS A 10 6.79 11.02 -2.86
CA CYS A 10 6.85 9.63 -3.28
C CYS A 10 7.14 9.49 -4.77
N SER A 11 7.75 8.37 -5.13
CA SER A 11 7.77 7.86 -6.49
C SER A 11 6.68 6.80 -6.65
N THR A 12 6.28 6.52 -7.90
CA THR A 12 5.33 5.44 -8.20
C THR A 12 6.02 4.40 -9.06
N LEU A 13 5.68 3.12 -8.86
CA LEU A 13 6.02 2.12 -9.87
C LEU A 13 5.29 2.44 -11.19
N PRO A 14 5.88 2.12 -12.35
CA PRO A 14 5.36 2.54 -13.65
C PRO A 14 4.14 1.73 -14.09
N ASP A 15 4.05 0.47 -13.65
CA ASP A 15 2.93 -0.41 -13.92
C ASP A 15 1.80 -0.19 -12.90
N VAL A 16 0.57 -0.47 -13.31
CA VAL A 16 -0.64 -0.46 -12.48
C VAL A 16 -1.37 -1.79 -12.61
N ILE A 17 -2.14 -2.15 -11.59
CA ILE A 17 -3.02 -3.32 -11.63
C ILE A 17 -4.44 -2.83 -11.92
N LYS A 18 -4.99 -3.22 -13.06
CA LYS A 18 -6.28 -2.75 -13.59
C LYS A 18 -7.25 -3.89 -13.88
N THR A 19 -6.77 -5.13 -13.95
CA THR A 19 -7.61 -6.28 -14.30
C THR A 19 -8.30 -6.85 -13.07
N TYR A 20 -9.63 -7.03 -13.18
CA TYR A 20 -10.49 -7.62 -12.15
C TYR A 20 -11.34 -8.78 -12.67
N GLU A 21 -11.25 -9.09 -13.97
CA GLU A 21 -12.10 -10.09 -14.64
C GLU A 21 -11.70 -11.54 -14.32
N SER A 22 -10.41 -11.78 -14.02
CA SER A 22 -9.90 -13.08 -13.61
C SER A 22 -8.71 -12.94 -12.67
N GLU A 23 -8.57 -13.92 -11.76
CA GLU A 23 -7.42 -13.97 -10.83
C GLU A 23 -6.09 -14.17 -11.57
N GLU A 24 -6.11 -14.86 -12.71
CA GLU A 24 -4.92 -15.11 -13.53
C GLU A 24 -4.39 -13.81 -14.17
N ALA A 25 -5.26 -13.01 -14.78
CA ALA A 25 -4.83 -11.75 -15.38
C ALA A 25 -4.43 -10.71 -14.32
N TYR A 26 -5.14 -10.67 -13.19
CA TYR A 26 -4.73 -9.88 -12.02
C TYR A 26 -3.34 -10.32 -11.52
N ARG A 27 -3.08 -11.63 -11.45
CA ARG A 27 -1.77 -12.17 -11.07
C ARG A 27 -0.67 -11.71 -12.01
N GLU A 28 -0.90 -11.77 -13.32
CA GLU A 28 0.09 -11.36 -14.31
C GLU A 28 0.50 -9.90 -14.15
N GLU A 29 -0.47 -8.99 -13.97
CA GLU A 29 -0.20 -7.57 -13.73
C GLU A 29 0.53 -7.33 -12.40
N PHE A 30 0.14 -8.05 -11.34
CA PHE A 30 0.81 -7.98 -10.04
C PHE A 30 2.27 -8.43 -10.15
N VAL A 31 2.53 -9.56 -10.83
CA VAL A 31 3.88 -10.06 -11.08
C VAL A 31 4.66 -9.08 -11.94
N GLN A 32 4.08 -8.53 -12.99
CA GLN A 32 4.73 -7.55 -13.86
C GLN A 32 5.23 -6.35 -13.06
N MET A 33 4.35 -5.74 -12.26
CA MET A 33 4.68 -4.57 -11.42
C MET A 33 5.90 -4.84 -10.53
N PHE A 34 5.93 -5.97 -9.83
CA PHE A 34 7.00 -6.30 -8.88
C PHE A 34 8.22 -7.00 -9.50
N THR A 35 8.16 -7.37 -10.78
CA THR A 35 9.32 -7.84 -11.56
C THR A 35 9.99 -6.74 -12.37
N SER A 36 9.40 -5.53 -12.42
CA SER A 36 9.99 -4.35 -13.05
C SER A 36 11.40 -4.03 -12.52
N GLN A 37 12.22 -3.42 -13.37
CA GLN A 37 13.61 -3.07 -13.01
C GLN A 37 13.66 -2.13 -11.78
N GLN A 38 12.68 -1.25 -11.65
CA GLN A 38 12.56 -0.32 -10.53
C GLN A 38 12.24 -1.05 -9.23
N ALA A 39 11.25 -1.96 -9.23
CA ALA A 39 10.87 -2.76 -8.07
C ALA A 39 12.01 -3.64 -7.54
N ARG A 40 12.89 -4.13 -8.42
CA ARG A 40 14.05 -4.95 -8.05
C ARG A 40 15.25 -4.17 -7.51
N LYS A 41 15.33 -2.86 -7.77
CA LYS A 41 16.46 -2.01 -7.34
C LYS A 41 16.15 -1.24 -6.06
N VAL A 42 14.91 -0.80 -5.91
CA VAL A 42 14.49 0.05 -4.80
C VAL A 42 14.27 -0.80 -3.56
N SER A 43 14.98 -0.47 -2.48
CA SER A 43 14.87 -1.10 -1.16
C SER A 43 14.77 -0.03 -0.07
N LYS A 44 14.49 -0.47 1.17
CA LYS A 44 14.25 0.42 2.31
C LYS A 44 13.19 1.46 2.00
N VAL A 45 11.96 1.01 1.78
CA VAL A 45 10.83 1.89 1.44
C VAL A 45 9.67 1.75 2.40
N VAL A 46 9.01 2.89 2.65
CA VAL A 46 7.60 2.93 3.05
C VAL A 46 6.77 3.12 1.79
N TYR A 47 5.60 2.50 1.72
CA TYR A 47 4.79 2.47 0.51
C TYR A 47 3.29 2.41 0.80
N ALA A 48 2.51 2.73 -0.23
CA ALA A 48 1.07 2.61 -0.23
C ALA A 48 0.55 1.98 -1.53
N PHE A 49 -0.44 1.10 -1.41
CA PHE A 49 -1.30 0.73 -2.54
C PHE A 49 -2.44 1.75 -2.65
N VAL A 50 -2.62 2.32 -3.83
CA VAL A 50 -3.53 3.46 -4.07
C VAL A 50 -4.37 3.20 -5.30
N CYS A 51 -5.69 3.23 -5.16
CA CYS A 51 -6.62 3.15 -6.29
C CYS A 51 -6.88 4.52 -6.93
N GLU A 52 -7.48 4.51 -8.12
CA GLU A 52 -7.77 5.73 -8.89
C GLU A 52 -8.84 6.60 -8.22
N LYS A 53 -9.92 5.99 -7.72
CA LYS A 53 -11.06 6.68 -7.11
C LYS A 53 -11.03 6.57 -5.59
N ASN A 54 -11.63 7.56 -4.93
CA ASN A 54 -11.74 7.54 -3.48
C ASN A 54 -12.73 6.45 -3.01
N ILE A 55 -12.35 5.74 -1.96
CA ILE A 55 -13.18 4.76 -1.26
C ILE A 55 -13.78 5.46 -0.03
N PRO A 56 -15.10 5.33 0.23
CA PRO A 56 -15.71 5.86 1.44
C PRO A 56 -15.05 5.34 2.71
N ARG A 57 -14.93 6.20 3.72
CA ARG A 57 -14.40 5.88 5.04
C ARG A 57 -15.38 6.27 6.14
N VAL A 58 -15.10 5.85 7.37
CA VAL A 58 -15.83 6.30 8.57
C VAL A 58 -15.88 7.83 8.61
N MET A 59 -14.75 8.48 8.31
CA MET A 59 -14.68 9.91 8.09
C MET A 59 -14.07 10.24 6.72
N GLY A 60 -14.85 10.93 5.88
CA GLY A 60 -14.41 11.37 4.56
C GLY A 60 -14.23 10.21 3.58
N GLU A 61 -13.20 10.32 2.74
CA GLU A 61 -12.91 9.36 1.69
C GLU A 61 -11.40 9.24 1.49
N SER A 62 -10.94 8.08 1.01
CA SER A 62 -9.51 7.82 0.79
C SER A 62 -9.33 6.80 -0.32
N ASN A 63 -8.38 7.04 -1.21
CA ASN A 63 -8.00 6.08 -2.25
C ASN A 63 -6.89 5.11 -1.80
N ILE A 64 -6.44 5.18 -0.54
CA ILE A 64 -5.40 4.29 -0.01
C ILE A 64 -6.01 2.98 0.50
N ILE A 65 -5.43 1.87 0.08
CA ILE A 65 -5.86 0.51 0.40
C ILE A 65 -5.01 -0.10 1.52
N TYR A 66 -3.70 0.17 1.47
CA TYR A 66 -2.70 -0.40 2.36
C TYR A 66 -1.52 0.53 2.49
N ILE A 67 -0.96 0.63 3.69
CA ILE A 67 0.32 1.28 3.98
C ILE A 67 1.25 0.21 4.58
N GLY A 68 2.47 0.13 4.08
CA GLY A 68 3.45 -0.83 4.56
C GLY A 68 4.88 -0.34 4.42
N ARG A 69 5.81 -1.12 4.96
CA ARG A 69 7.25 -0.92 4.76
C ARG A 69 7.99 -2.20 4.40
N THR A 70 9.17 -2.05 3.81
CA THR A 70 10.11 -3.16 3.61
C THR A 70 11.56 -2.67 3.63
N LYS A 71 12.46 -3.49 4.19
CA LYS A 71 13.91 -3.29 4.08
C LYS A 71 14.49 -3.90 2.81
N GLN A 72 13.85 -4.96 2.32
CA GLN A 72 14.20 -5.66 1.08
C GLN A 72 13.78 -4.82 -0.13
N CYS A 73 14.16 -5.25 -1.33
CA CYS A 73 13.56 -4.64 -2.52
C CYS A 73 12.08 -5.01 -2.65
N LEU A 74 11.34 -4.24 -3.44
CA LEU A 74 9.90 -4.47 -3.64
C LEU A 74 9.63 -5.83 -4.30
N GLY A 75 10.48 -6.25 -5.24
CA GLY A 75 10.37 -7.59 -5.86
C GLY A 75 10.53 -8.73 -4.86
N GLU A 76 11.48 -8.61 -3.92
CA GLU A 76 11.69 -9.59 -2.84
C GLU A 76 10.55 -9.59 -1.81
N ARG A 77 10.05 -8.40 -1.45
CA ARG A 77 8.95 -8.25 -0.49
C ARG A 77 7.70 -9.03 -0.89
N TYR A 78 7.42 -9.06 -2.19
CA TYR A 78 6.23 -9.69 -2.73
C TYR A 78 6.48 -11.06 -3.35
N TRP A 79 7.71 -11.56 -3.39
CA TRP A 79 8.01 -12.94 -3.84
C TRP A 79 7.51 -13.97 -2.80
N PRO A 80 6.88 -15.10 -3.19
CA PRO A 80 6.69 -15.65 -4.55
C PRO A 80 5.40 -15.19 -5.27
N PHE A 81 4.92 -13.99 -4.96
CA PHE A 81 3.69 -13.38 -5.47
C PHE A 81 2.42 -14.13 -5.06
N PRO A 82 2.15 -14.29 -3.75
CA PRO A 82 0.89 -14.85 -3.30
C PRO A 82 -0.25 -13.85 -3.56
N VAL A 83 -0.84 -13.98 -4.74
CA VAL A 83 -1.82 -13.09 -5.38
C VAL A 83 -3.03 -12.78 -4.49
N TYR A 84 -3.52 -13.79 -3.76
CA TYR A 84 -4.79 -13.77 -3.05
C TYR A 84 -4.86 -12.78 -1.87
N TYR A 85 -3.72 -12.23 -1.41
CA TYR A 85 -3.68 -11.56 -0.11
C TYR A 85 -3.57 -10.03 -0.18
N TYR A 86 -3.31 -9.44 -1.34
CA TYR A 86 -2.86 -8.04 -1.38
C TYR A 86 -3.93 -7.03 -1.79
N ILE A 87 -4.63 -7.22 -2.91
CA ILE A 87 -5.72 -6.33 -3.36
C ILE A 87 -6.92 -7.20 -3.71
N GLU A 88 -8.10 -6.82 -3.22
CA GLU A 88 -9.35 -7.51 -3.54
C GLU A 88 -9.85 -7.04 -4.92
N LEU A 89 -10.20 -7.97 -5.82
CA LEU A 89 -10.67 -7.63 -7.18
C LEU A 89 -11.84 -6.61 -7.19
N PRO A 90 -12.82 -6.66 -6.26
CA PRO A 90 -13.87 -5.65 -6.17
C PRO A 90 -13.34 -4.22 -5.94
N VAL A 91 -12.15 -4.05 -5.36
CA VAL A 91 -11.54 -2.73 -5.20
C VAL A 91 -11.20 -2.15 -6.57
N ILE A 92 -10.63 -2.97 -7.46
CA ILE A 92 -10.25 -2.54 -8.81
C ILE A 92 -11.52 -2.28 -9.65
N GLU A 93 -12.52 -3.14 -9.53
CA GLU A 93 -13.81 -2.99 -10.23
C GLU A 93 -14.53 -1.69 -9.85
N CYS A 94 -14.65 -1.41 -8.54
CA CYS A 94 -15.39 -0.24 -8.05
C CYS A 94 -14.59 1.06 -8.12
N TYR A 95 -13.29 1.00 -7.80
CA TYR A 95 -12.46 2.19 -7.56
C TYR A 95 -11.33 2.38 -8.56
N GLY A 96 -11.25 1.52 -9.57
CA GLY A 96 -10.32 1.66 -10.68
C GLY A 96 -8.91 1.13 -10.40
N PRO A 97 -7.98 1.35 -11.34
CA PRO A 97 -6.64 0.78 -11.29
C PRO A 97 -5.90 1.11 -9.99
N VAL A 98 -5.09 0.16 -9.52
CA VAL A 98 -4.25 0.28 -8.33
C VAL A 98 -2.80 0.50 -8.71
N SER A 99 -2.22 1.56 -8.15
CA SER A 99 -0.82 1.96 -8.27
C SER A 99 -0.06 1.69 -6.97
N PHE A 100 1.27 1.72 -7.06
CA PHE A 100 2.17 1.50 -5.93
C PHE A 100 3.06 2.73 -5.71
N ALA A 101 2.72 3.54 -4.72
CA ALA A 101 3.50 4.71 -4.31
C ALA A 101 4.51 4.31 -3.24
N TYR A 102 5.75 4.81 -3.31
CA TYR A 102 6.79 4.51 -2.34
C TYR A 102 7.73 5.68 -2.09
N LEU A 103 8.35 5.70 -0.92
CA LEU A 103 9.38 6.65 -0.53
C LEU A 103 10.55 5.91 0.11
N VAL A 104 11.76 6.17 -0.37
CA VAL A 104 13.00 5.57 0.15
C VAL A 104 13.38 6.24 1.46
N MET A 105 13.80 5.42 2.42
CA MET A 105 14.28 5.85 3.72
C MET A 105 15.76 5.54 3.89
N ASP A 106 16.45 6.41 4.61
CA ASP A 106 17.88 6.27 4.85
C ASP A 106 18.18 5.09 5.77
N THR A 107 17.38 4.93 6.83
CA THR A 107 17.62 3.96 7.92
C THR A 107 16.43 3.02 8.14
N THR A 108 16.68 1.93 8.86
CA THR A 108 15.62 1.00 9.31
C THR A 108 14.66 1.67 10.29
N GLU A 109 15.20 2.51 11.14
CA GLU A 109 14.50 3.23 12.20
C GLU A 109 13.53 4.22 11.55
N ALA A 110 14.02 4.99 10.58
CA ALA A 110 13.20 5.88 9.76
C ALA A 110 12.08 5.14 9.01
N LEU A 111 12.30 3.90 8.53
CA LEU A 111 11.23 3.08 7.94
C LEU A 111 10.12 2.77 8.92
N LYS A 112 10.48 2.40 10.14
CA LYS A 112 9.50 2.05 11.17
C LYS A 112 8.69 3.26 11.59
N GLU A 113 9.38 4.37 11.82
CA GLU A 113 8.77 5.66 12.19
C GLU A 113 7.88 6.17 11.06
N ALA A 114 8.34 6.13 9.81
CA ALA A 114 7.55 6.54 8.66
C ALA A 114 6.23 5.76 8.52
N GLU A 115 6.25 4.42 8.61
CA GLU A 115 5.02 3.63 8.52
C GLU A 115 4.06 3.94 9.67
N ARG A 116 4.58 4.05 10.90
CA ARG A 116 3.78 4.38 12.09
C ARG A 116 3.13 5.75 11.94
N ASP A 117 3.91 6.76 11.56
CA ASP A 117 3.41 8.13 11.40
C ASP A 117 2.35 8.22 10.29
N LEU A 118 2.54 7.52 9.16
CA LEU A 118 1.54 7.50 8.08
C LEU A 118 0.24 6.79 8.50
N LEU A 119 0.35 5.67 9.23
CA LEU A 119 -0.83 4.97 9.76
C LEU A 119 -1.58 5.81 10.80
N LYS A 120 -0.84 6.56 11.64
CA LYS A 120 -1.42 7.50 12.61
C LYS A 120 -2.16 8.63 11.90
N ASP A 121 -1.50 9.30 10.96
CA ASP A 121 -2.08 10.40 10.18
C ASP A 121 -3.33 9.93 9.42
N TYR A 122 -3.27 8.73 8.83
CA TYR A 122 -4.44 8.10 8.20
C TYR A 122 -5.60 7.92 9.18
N TYR A 123 -5.32 7.37 10.36
CA TYR A 123 -6.34 7.13 11.38
C TYR A 123 -6.95 8.43 11.89
N GLU A 124 -6.16 9.47 12.11
CA GLU A 124 -6.63 10.78 12.51
C GLU A 124 -7.56 11.43 11.45
N LEU A 125 -7.28 11.20 10.17
CA LEU A 125 -8.07 11.72 9.05
C LEU A 125 -9.35 10.92 8.75
N HIS A 126 -9.35 9.61 9.02
CA HIS A 126 -10.41 8.73 8.56
C HIS A 126 -11.14 7.96 9.66
N MET A 127 -10.66 8.04 10.91
CA MET A 127 -11.17 7.32 12.09
C MET A 127 -11.13 5.78 11.95
N GLU A 128 -10.32 5.28 11.03
CA GLU A 128 -10.08 3.86 10.79
C GLU A 128 -8.69 3.65 10.16
N LEU A 129 -8.18 2.41 10.13
CA LEU A 129 -6.97 2.07 9.38
C LEU A 129 -7.28 1.82 7.90
N PRO A 130 -6.29 1.86 6.99
CA PRO A 130 -6.53 1.44 5.61
C PRO A 130 -7.08 -0.01 5.57
N PRO A 131 -7.95 -0.35 4.59
CA PRO A 131 -8.69 -1.62 4.58
C PRO A 131 -7.83 -2.87 4.86
N LYS A 132 -6.68 -3.00 4.21
CA LYS A 132 -5.79 -4.17 4.40
C LYS A 132 -4.97 -4.10 5.69
N ASN A 133 -4.67 -2.92 6.20
CA ASN A 133 -4.06 -2.80 7.52
C ASN A 133 -5.04 -3.28 8.60
N ALA A 134 -6.31 -2.87 8.54
CA ALA A 134 -7.34 -3.28 9.50
C ALA A 134 -7.54 -4.81 9.56
N GLN A 135 -7.49 -5.50 8.42
CA GLN A 135 -7.58 -6.97 8.35
C GLN A 135 -6.44 -7.67 9.11
N GLY A 136 -5.24 -7.08 9.12
CA GLY A 136 -4.06 -7.66 9.78
C GLY A 136 -4.02 -7.45 11.30
N TYR A 137 -4.73 -6.44 11.83
CA TYR A 137 -4.76 -6.12 13.27
C TYR A 137 -5.93 -6.77 14.03
N GLY A 138 -6.75 -7.57 13.35
CA GLY A 138 -8.00 -8.09 13.90
C GLY A 138 -9.02 -6.97 14.06
N ALA A 139 -10.27 -7.23 13.71
CA ALA A 139 -11.31 -6.22 13.49
C ALA A 139 -11.52 -5.18 14.62
N TRP A 140 -11.01 -5.38 15.84
CA TRP A 140 -11.12 -4.45 16.97
C TRP A 140 -9.94 -4.58 17.97
N GLY A 141 -8.73 -4.96 17.53
CA GLY A 141 -7.80 -5.66 18.43
C GLY A 141 -6.31 -5.33 18.35
N ALA A 142 -5.92 -4.13 17.92
CA ALA A 142 -4.68 -3.45 18.31
C ALA A 142 -4.50 -2.26 17.38
N LEU A 143 -4.98 -1.08 17.78
CA LEU A 143 -4.09 0.07 17.59
C LEU A 143 -2.78 -0.37 18.27
N PRO A 144 -1.61 -0.33 17.62
CA PRO A 144 -0.36 -0.43 18.35
C PRO A 144 -0.54 0.42 19.60
N ASN A 145 -0.23 -0.11 20.79
CA ASN A 145 -0.35 0.65 22.05
C ASN A 145 0.55 1.92 22.07
N GLU A 146 1.07 2.33 20.92
CA GLU A 146 2.05 3.36 20.60
C GLU A 146 1.90 3.85 19.13
N LEU A 147 0.69 4.19 18.65
CA LEU A 147 0.56 5.08 17.48
C LEU A 147 0.78 6.55 17.89
#